data_AF-A0A9E5TH03-F1
#
_entry.id   AF-A0A9E5TH03-F1
#
_cell.length_a   1.000
_cell.length_b   1.000
_cell.length_c   1.000
_cell.angle_alpha   90.00
_cell.angle_beta   90.00
_cell.angle_gamma   90.00
#
_symmetry.space_group_name_H-M   'P 1'
#
loop_
_entity.id
_entity.type
_entity.pdbx_description
1 polymer ?
#
loop_
_entity_poly.entity_id
_entity_poly.type
_entity_poly.pdbx_seq_one_letter_code
_entity_poly.pdbx_strand_id
1 'polypeptide(L)'
;MKKRVLTLLTMILILSTLSAPALAGPPTEVGGLWQYTPYIVGVRIADGNTFLETFEVAIWTGDFEGDSTEDGLVVIHHSGSWSYNGIVSFEGTVDGRSGTMEMSVAGRRPDGFSDWQGRFVILSGTGELANLRGQGTWWGPGAPDVGQQGDIYYSGTIHFEPE
;
A
#
# COMPACT_ATOMS: atom_id res chain seq x y z
N MET A 1 58.65 -16.24 19.30
CA MET A 1 58.09 -16.15 17.93
C MET A 1 56.73 -16.84 17.81
N LYS A 2 56.53 -18.08 18.29
CA LYS A 2 55.24 -18.82 18.23
C LYS A 2 54.02 -18.12 18.86
N LYS A 3 54.18 -17.40 20.00
CA LYS A 3 53.07 -16.71 20.67
C LYS A 3 52.55 -15.46 19.92
N ARG A 4 53.42 -14.74 19.18
CA ARG A 4 53.02 -13.54 18.41
C ARG A 4 52.30 -13.89 17.10
N VAL A 5 52.61 -15.05 16.51
CA VAL A 5 51.89 -15.58 15.34
C VAL A 5 50.47 -16.04 15.73
N LEU A 6 50.31 -16.63 16.92
CA LEU A 6 49.01 -17.08 17.41
C LEU A 6 48.05 -15.92 17.69
N THR A 7 48.56 -14.78 18.21
CA THR A 7 47.75 -13.57 18.49
C THR A 7 47.32 -12.84 17.22
N LEU A 8 48.15 -12.83 16.16
CA LEU A 8 47.75 -12.26 14.87
C LEU A 8 46.68 -13.12 14.17
N LEU A 9 46.74 -14.46 14.28
CA LEU A 9 45.72 -15.33 13.71
C LEU A 9 44.36 -15.19 14.41
N THR A 10 44.34 -14.93 15.72
CA THR A 10 43.08 -14.70 16.46
C THR A 10 42.45 -13.36 16.09
N MET A 11 43.25 -12.31 15.87
CA MET A 11 42.74 -10.98 15.50
C MET A 11 42.20 -10.92 14.06
N ILE A 12 42.73 -11.73 13.14
CA ILE A 12 42.20 -11.85 11.77
C ILE A 12 40.91 -12.68 11.76
N LEU A 13 40.75 -13.66 12.66
CA LEU A 13 39.54 -14.49 12.73
C LEU A 13 38.33 -13.75 13.33
N ILE A 14 38.57 -12.75 14.18
CA ILE A 14 37.50 -11.90 14.78
C ILE A 14 37.01 -10.83 13.77
N LEU A 15 37.81 -10.49 12.75
CA LEU A 15 37.44 -9.49 11.73
C LEU A 15 36.62 -10.07 10.56
N SER A 16 36.35 -11.38 10.58
CA SER A 16 35.65 -12.12 9.52
C SER A 16 34.15 -12.25 9.73
N THR A 17 33.55 -11.52 10.67
CA THR A 17 32.10 -11.30 10.68
C THR A 17 31.76 -10.30 9.57
N LEU A 18 32.05 -10.69 8.32
CA LEU A 18 31.48 -10.09 7.14
C LEU A 18 29.97 -10.22 7.32
N SER A 19 29.30 -9.10 7.61
CA SER A 19 27.86 -8.99 7.48
C SER A 19 27.53 -9.49 6.07
N ALA A 20 26.95 -10.69 5.98
CA ALA A 20 26.43 -11.17 4.71
C ALA A 20 25.44 -10.09 4.23
N PRO A 21 25.45 -9.70 2.94
CA PRO A 21 24.42 -8.83 2.43
C PRO A 21 23.10 -9.52 2.71
N ALA A 22 22.31 -8.96 3.63
CA ALA A 22 20.94 -9.38 3.77
C ALA A 22 20.28 -8.96 2.45
N LEU A 23 19.85 -9.95 1.68
CA LEU A 23 19.13 -9.72 0.45
C LEU A 23 17.65 -9.71 0.80
N ALA A 24 16.89 -8.80 0.21
CA ALA A 24 15.44 -8.88 0.25
C ALA A 24 14.99 -10.29 -0.18
N GLY A 25 13.99 -10.83 0.51
CA GLY A 25 13.33 -12.06 0.07
C GLY A 25 12.73 -11.89 -1.33
N PRO A 26 12.47 -12.98 -2.07
CA PRO A 26 11.69 -12.89 -3.29
C PRO A 26 10.31 -12.27 -2.97
N PRO A 27 9.72 -11.50 -3.90
CA PRO A 27 8.39 -10.97 -3.68
C PRO A 27 7.35 -12.07 -3.47
N THR A 28 6.48 -11.88 -2.48
CA THR A 28 5.31 -12.70 -2.17
C THR A 28 4.10 -12.10 -2.88
N GLU A 29 3.34 -12.94 -3.58
CA GLU A 29 2.05 -12.54 -4.16
C GLU A 29 1.02 -12.33 -3.04
N VAL A 30 0.25 -11.26 -3.14
CA VAL A 30 -0.82 -10.93 -2.19
C VAL A 30 -2.10 -10.57 -2.92
N GLY A 31 -3.23 -10.76 -2.26
CA GLY A 31 -4.53 -10.27 -2.74
C GLY A 31 -5.63 -10.37 -1.70
N GLY A 32 -6.76 -9.75 -2.03
CA GLY A 32 -7.89 -9.74 -1.13
C GLY A 32 -9.01 -8.79 -1.53
N LEU A 33 -9.89 -8.55 -0.56
CA LEU A 33 -11.03 -7.66 -0.66
C LEU A 33 -10.77 -6.43 0.22
N TRP A 34 -11.05 -5.27 -0.36
CA TRP A 34 -11.04 -3.96 0.27
C TRP A 34 -12.47 -3.41 0.19
N GLN A 35 -13.17 -3.42 1.33
CA GLN A 35 -14.53 -2.91 1.44
C GLN A 35 -14.49 -1.52 2.07
N TYR A 36 -14.98 -0.50 1.36
CA TYR A 36 -14.86 0.90 1.81
C TYR A 36 -16.20 1.63 1.78
N THR A 37 -16.31 2.67 2.60
CA THR A 37 -17.44 3.61 2.62
C THR A 37 -16.91 5.03 2.40
N PRO A 38 -17.22 5.67 1.26
CA PRO A 38 -16.69 7.00 0.95
C PRO A 38 -17.61 8.13 1.41
N TYR A 39 -17.02 9.28 1.71
CA TYR A 39 -17.67 10.53 2.08
C TYR A 39 -17.10 11.67 1.24
N ILE A 40 -17.94 12.63 0.85
CA ILE A 40 -17.49 13.86 0.19
C ILE A 40 -17.30 14.93 1.25
N VAL A 41 -16.09 15.45 1.36
CA VAL A 41 -15.74 16.51 2.32
C VAL A 41 -15.58 17.87 1.66
N GLY A 42 -15.35 17.90 0.34
CA GLY A 42 -15.20 19.13 -0.43
C GLY A 42 -15.62 18.96 -1.88
N VAL A 43 -16.15 20.04 -2.48
CA VAL A 43 -16.53 20.07 -3.90
C VAL A 43 -16.02 21.36 -4.52
N ARG A 44 -15.35 21.22 -5.66
CA ARG A 44 -14.93 22.35 -6.50
C ARG A 44 -15.21 22.06 -7.97
N ILE A 45 -15.67 23.06 -8.70
CA ILE A 45 -15.87 22.98 -10.16
C ILE A 45 -14.95 23.99 -10.83
N ALA A 46 -14.19 23.54 -11.83
CA ALA A 46 -13.35 24.41 -12.65
C ALA A 46 -13.16 23.80 -14.04
N ASP A 47 -13.21 24.65 -15.07
CA ASP A 47 -12.95 24.27 -16.47
C ASP A 47 -13.75 23.05 -16.96
N GLY A 48 -14.99 22.90 -16.48
CA GLY A 48 -15.87 21.78 -16.85
C GLY A 48 -15.59 20.48 -16.10
N ASN A 49 -14.60 20.46 -15.20
CA ASN A 49 -14.29 19.33 -14.33
C ASN A 49 -14.89 19.54 -12.94
N THR A 50 -15.32 18.44 -12.31
CA THR A 50 -15.73 18.40 -10.90
C THR A 50 -14.65 17.70 -10.09
N PHE A 51 -14.19 18.36 -9.03
CA PHE A 51 -13.22 17.87 -8.09
C PHE A 51 -13.95 17.57 -6.79
N LEU A 52 -13.83 16.33 -6.31
CA LEU A 52 -14.40 15.87 -5.05
C LEU A 52 -13.25 15.49 -4.12
N GLU A 53 -13.11 16.24 -3.04
CA GLU A 53 -12.26 15.83 -1.93
C GLU A 53 -13.03 14.79 -1.13
N THR A 54 -12.40 13.63 -0.91
CA THR A 54 -13.03 12.47 -0.31
C THR A 54 -12.31 12.04 0.94
N PHE A 55 -13.08 11.53 1.90
CA PHE A 55 -12.59 10.74 3.02
C PHE A 55 -13.27 9.38 2.97
N GLU A 56 -12.58 8.31 3.30
CA GLU A 56 -13.20 6.99 3.41
C GLU A 56 -12.69 6.20 4.63
N VAL A 57 -13.52 5.24 5.03
CA VAL A 57 -13.16 4.20 6.01
C VAL A 57 -13.32 2.85 5.34
N ALA A 58 -12.41 1.92 5.64
CA ALA A 58 -12.42 0.63 4.97
C ALA A 58 -11.97 -0.54 5.87
N ILE A 59 -12.39 -1.74 5.46
CA ILE A 59 -12.02 -3.02 6.05
C ILE A 59 -11.34 -3.85 4.97
N TRP A 60 -10.22 -4.47 5.32
CA TRP A 60 -9.40 -5.30 4.47
C TRP A 60 -9.47 -6.76 4.92
N THR A 61 -9.61 -7.67 3.96
CA THR A 61 -9.58 -9.12 4.20
C THR A 61 -8.78 -9.82 3.11
N GLY A 62 -8.08 -10.90 3.46
CA GLY A 62 -7.15 -11.59 2.57
C GLY A 62 -5.74 -11.55 3.15
N ASP A 63 -4.73 -11.30 2.32
CA ASP A 63 -3.35 -11.23 2.79
C ASP A 63 -3.05 -9.94 3.59
N PHE A 64 -3.85 -8.89 3.36
CA PHE A 64 -3.96 -7.74 4.25
C PHE A 64 -5.26 -7.88 5.05
N GLU A 65 -5.16 -7.85 6.38
CA GLU A 65 -6.30 -7.91 7.29
C GLU A 65 -6.24 -6.73 8.27
N GLY A 66 -7.27 -5.90 8.30
CA GLY A 66 -7.29 -4.72 9.16
C GLY A 66 -8.25 -3.65 8.70
N ASP A 67 -8.07 -2.46 9.25
CA ASP A 67 -8.88 -1.28 8.94
C ASP A 67 -8.02 -0.21 8.30
N SER A 68 -8.63 0.66 7.51
CA SER A 68 -7.96 1.85 6.99
C SER A 68 -8.85 3.07 6.93
N THR A 69 -8.19 4.21 6.85
CA THR A 69 -8.78 5.47 6.41
C THR A 69 -8.05 5.98 5.18
N GLU A 70 -8.69 6.80 4.37
CA GLU A 70 -8.03 7.41 3.21
C GLU A 70 -8.58 8.81 2.94
N ASP A 71 -7.67 9.74 2.67
CA ASP A 71 -7.95 11.03 2.08
C ASP A 71 -7.64 10.99 0.59
N GLY A 72 -8.58 11.44 -0.23
CA GLY A 72 -8.52 11.28 -1.68
C GLY A 72 -9.06 12.46 -2.48
N LEU A 73 -8.78 12.42 -3.78
CA LEU A 73 -9.30 13.35 -4.76
C LEU A 73 -9.84 12.59 -5.98
N VAL A 74 -11.16 12.64 -6.15
CA VAL A 74 -11.81 12.24 -7.40
C VAL A 74 -11.92 13.45 -8.31
N VAL A 75 -11.54 13.27 -9.59
CA VAL A 75 -11.79 14.25 -10.64
C VAL A 75 -12.71 13.62 -11.68
N ILE A 76 -13.92 14.18 -11.79
CA ILE A 76 -14.85 13.89 -12.87
C ILE A 76 -14.53 14.88 -13.99
N HIS A 77 -13.95 14.36 -15.07
CA HIS A 77 -13.56 15.17 -16.22
C HIS A 77 -14.76 15.53 -17.07
N HIS A 78 -14.66 16.63 -17.82
CA HIS A 78 -15.70 17.05 -18.76
C HIS A 78 -16.09 15.96 -19.79
N SER A 79 -15.15 15.07 -20.12
CA SER A 79 -15.38 13.90 -20.98
C SER A 79 -16.32 12.85 -20.37
N GLY A 80 -16.60 12.94 -19.08
CA GLY A 80 -17.31 11.93 -18.30
C GLY A 80 -16.40 10.90 -17.63
N SER A 81 -15.10 10.85 -17.97
CA SER A 81 -14.13 9.94 -17.33
C SER A 81 -13.75 10.40 -15.93
N TRP A 82 -13.38 9.47 -15.06
CA TRP A 82 -13.03 9.75 -13.68
C TRP A 82 -11.59 9.33 -13.43
N SER A 83 -10.86 10.13 -12.64
CA SER A 83 -9.56 9.76 -12.09
C SER A 83 -9.58 9.89 -10.57
N TYR A 84 -8.78 9.07 -9.91
CA TYR A 84 -8.66 9.03 -8.47
C TYR A 84 -7.20 8.96 -8.04
N ASN A 85 -6.89 9.62 -6.92
CA ASN A 85 -5.63 9.45 -6.21
C ASN A 85 -5.87 9.71 -4.71
N GLY A 86 -5.26 8.89 -3.88
CA GLY A 86 -5.41 8.94 -2.43
C GLY A 86 -4.21 8.37 -1.68
N ILE A 87 -4.19 8.62 -0.38
CA ILE A 87 -3.25 8.00 0.57
C ILE A 87 -4.07 7.20 1.58
N VAL A 88 -3.86 5.88 1.58
CA VAL A 88 -4.42 4.95 2.56
C VAL A 88 -3.52 4.94 3.79
N SER A 89 -4.11 5.16 4.97
CA SER A 89 -3.52 4.87 6.27
C SER A 89 -4.14 3.60 6.83
N PHE A 90 -3.38 2.51 6.82
CA PHE A 90 -3.80 1.18 7.24
C PHE A 90 -3.22 0.80 8.59
N GLU A 91 -4.01 0.09 9.40
CA GLU A 91 -3.58 -0.57 10.63
C GLU A 91 -4.10 -2.01 10.64
N GLY A 92 -3.20 -2.97 10.89
CA GLY A 92 -3.57 -4.38 10.89
C GLY A 92 -2.38 -5.30 10.67
N THR A 93 -2.62 -6.37 9.92
CA THR A 93 -1.62 -7.36 9.55
C THR A 93 -1.43 -7.46 8.03
N VAL A 94 -0.19 -7.70 7.63
CA VAL A 94 0.17 -8.07 6.25
C VAL A 94 1.01 -9.33 6.31
N ASP A 95 0.52 -10.41 5.69
CA ASP A 95 1.16 -11.75 5.75
C ASP A 95 1.47 -12.16 7.21
N GLY A 96 0.49 -11.91 8.10
CA GLY A 96 0.56 -12.23 9.53
C GLY A 96 1.43 -11.31 10.40
N ARG A 97 2.07 -10.28 9.83
CA ARG A 97 2.92 -9.32 10.57
C ARG A 97 2.15 -8.06 10.93
N SER A 98 2.23 -7.61 12.18
CA SER A 98 1.43 -6.48 12.67
C SER A 98 2.13 -5.13 12.54
N GLY A 99 1.37 -4.10 12.17
CA GLY A 99 1.85 -2.72 12.17
C GLY A 99 0.88 -1.75 11.49
N THR A 100 1.39 -0.58 11.16
CA THR A 100 0.70 0.38 10.28
C THR A 100 1.42 0.51 8.95
N MET A 101 0.72 0.92 7.89
CA MET A 101 1.35 1.32 6.63
C MET A 101 0.63 2.49 5.97
N GLU A 102 1.40 3.27 5.21
CA GLU A 102 0.86 4.24 4.25
C GLU A 102 1.03 3.70 2.83
N MET A 103 -0.01 3.86 2.02
CA MET A 103 -0.04 3.39 0.64
C MET A 103 -0.63 4.46 -0.28
N SER A 104 0.06 4.75 -1.38
CA SER A 104 -0.48 5.60 -2.44
C SER A 104 -1.32 4.76 -3.38
N VAL A 105 -2.52 5.23 -3.69
CA VAL A 105 -3.37 4.63 -4.72
C VAL A 105 -3.68 5.63 -5.82
N ALA A 106 -3.80 5.13 -7.04
CA ALA A 106 -4.28 5.90 -8.18
C ALA A 106 -5.16 5.03 -9.07
N GLY A 107 -6.30 5.57 -9.49
CA GLY A 107 -7.31 4.83 -10.24
C GLY A 107 -8.01 5.66 -11.30
N ARG A 108 -8.78 4.97 -12.13
CA ARG A 108 -9.62 5.57 -13.16
C ARG A 108 -10.82 4.71 -13.48
N ARG A 109 -11.86 5.34 -14.04
CA ARG A 109 -12.93 4.67 -14.76
C ARG A 109 -13.34 5.48 -16.00
N PRO A 110 -13.70 4.82 -17.12
CA PRO A 110 -14.10 5.51 -18.35
C PRO A 110 -15.32 6.42 -18.20
N ASP A 111 -16.24 6.07 -17.30
CA ASP A 111 -17.47 6.80 -17.02
C ASP A 111 -18.01 6.47 -15.61
N GLY A 112 -19.17 7.00 -15.25
CA GLY A 112 -19.81 6.77 -13.94
C GLY A 112 -20.42 5.38 -13.72
N PHE A 113 -20.45 4.52 -14.74
CA PHE A 113 -21.08 3.20 -14.71
C PHE A 113 -20.08 2.04 -14.82
N SER A 114 -18.86 2.34 -15.26
CA SER A 114 -17.78 1.38 -15.38
C SER A 114 -17.09 1.11 -14.05
N ASP A 115 -16.57 -0.11 -13.90
CA ASP A 115 -15.72 -0.49 -12.78
C ASP A 115 -14.47 0.38 -12.70
N TRP A 116 -14.02 0.59 -11.47
CA TRP A 116 -12.72 1.17 -11.20
C TRP A 116 -11.60 0.20 -11.56
N GLN A 117 -10.48 0.77 -12.00
CA GLN A 117 -9.19 0.08 -12.13
C GLN A 117 -8.08 1.03 -11.71
N GLY A 118 -7.14 0.52 -10.92
CA GLY A 118 -6.04 1.33 -10.41
C GLY A 118 -4.83 0.53 -9.98
N ARG A 119 -3.88 1.25 -9.42
CA ARG A 119 -2.64 0.73 -8.84
C ARG A 119 -2.43 1.25 -7.43
N PHE A 120 -1.66 0.50 -6.67
CA PHE A 120 -1.19 0.91 -5.36
C PHE A 120 0.32 0.72 -5.23
N VAL A 121 0.94 1.50 -4.35
CA VAL A 121 2.34 1.35 -3.92
C VAL A 121 2.42 1.62 -2.42
N ILE A 122 3.04 0.71 -1.67
CA ILE A 122 3.31 0.87 -0.24
C ILE A 122 4.47 1.87 -0.08
N LEU A 123 4.22 2.93 0.69
CA LEU A 123 5.15 4.04 0.88
C LEU A 123 6.04 3.84 2.11
N SER A 124 5.42 3.40 3.21
CA SER A 124 6.09 3.23 4.50
C SER A 124 5.28 2.32 5.40
N GLY A 125 5.94 1.76 6.42
CA GLY A 125 5.26 1.05 7.50
C GLY A 125 5.89 1.32 8.86
N THR A 126 5.26 0.77 9.90
CA THR A 126 5.74 0.78 11.28
C THR A 126 5.60 -0.60 11.91
N GLY A 127 6.17 -0.80 13.10
CA GLY A 127 6.14 -2.12 13.76
C GLY A 127 6.82 -3.18 12.90
N GLU A 128 6.18 -4.33 12.75
CA GLU A 128 6.72 -5.42 11.92
C GLU A 128 6.59 -5.14 10.41
N LEU A 129 5.90 -4.04 10.04
CA LEU A 129 5.75 -3.57 8.66
C LEU A 129 6.79 -2.49 8.27
N ALA A 130 7.72 -2.12 9.16
CA ALA A 130 8.66 -1.01 8.93
C ALA A 130 9.45 -1.12 7.60
N ASN A 131 9.84 -2.34 7.24
CA ASN A 131 10.60 -2.63 6.03
C ASN A 131 9.77 -3.23 4.90
N LEU A 132 8.44 -3.18 5.01
CA LEU A 132 7.54 -3.65 3.97
C LEU A 132 7.66 -2.75 2.73
N ARG A 133 7.76 -3.39 1.57
CA ARG A 133 7.63 -2.79 0.24
C ARG A 133 6.60 -3.59 -0.53
N GLY A 134 5.92 -2.93 -1.45
CA GLY A 134 4.97 -3.62 -2.30
C GLY A 134 4.24 -2.68 -3.24
N GLN A 135 3.62 -3.30 -4.25
CA GLN A 135 2.84 -2.62 -5.26
C GLN A 135 1.87 -3.59 -5.91
N GLY A 136 0.84 -3.07 -6.55
CA GLY A 136 -0.11 -3.91 -7.24
C GLY A 136 -1.21 -3.13 -7.93
N THR A 137 -2.31 -3.83 -8.16
CA THR A 137 -3.51 -3.34 -8.81
C THR A 137 -4.70 -3.51 -7.90
N TRP A 138 -5.68 -2.64 -8.08
CA TRP A 138 -7.01 -2.78 -7.48
C TRP A 138 -8.09 -2.52 -8.54
N TRP A 139 -9.24 -3.14 -8.37
CA TRP A 139 -10.35 -3.04 -9.33
C TRP A 139 -11.67 -3.40 -8.69
N GLY A 140 -12.78 -3.00 -9.31
CA GLY A 140 -14.10 -3.46 -8.92
C GLY A 140 -15.16 -2.39 -9.10
N PRO A 141 -16.42 -2.72 -8.77
CA PRO A 141 -17.54 -1.80 -8.93
C PRO A 141 -17.41 -0.56 -8.03
N GLY A 142 -16.73 -0.70 -6.89
CA GLY A 142 -16.62 0.38 -5.89
C GLY A 142 -17.94 0.60 -5.13
N ALA A 143 -18.00 1.72 -4.41
CA ALA A 143 -19.21 2.13 -3.69
C ALA A 143 -20.33 2.53 -4.66
N PRO A 144 -21.57 2.06 -4.42
CA PRO A 144 -22.71 2.41 -5.27
C PRO A 144 -23.14 3.88 -5.10
N ASP A 145 -22.89 4.47 -3.92
CA ASP A 145 -23.14 5.88 -3.61
C ASP A 145 -22.30 6.32 -2.40
N VAL A 146 -22.29 7.62 -2.13
CA VAL A 146 -21.69 8.22 -0.93
C VAL A 146 -22.36 7.68 0.33
N GLY A 147 -21.55 7.31 1.32
CA GLY A 147 -22.02 6.75 2.60
C GLY A 147 -22.54 5.32 2.51
N GLN A 148 -22.41 4.66 1.36
CA GLN A 148 -22.71 3.24 1.19
C GLN A 148 -21.44 2.43 1.00
N GLN A 149 -21.37 1.27 1.64
CA GLN A 149 -20.24 0.37 1.49
C GLN A 149 -20.19 -0.19 0.06
N GLY A 150 -19.00 -0.24 -0.52
CA GLY A 150 -18.73 -0.95 -1.76
C GLY A 150 -17.49 -1.81 -1.68
N ASP A 151 -17.32 -2.60 -2.72
CA ASP A 151 -16.28 -3.60 -2.81
C ASP A 151 -15.31 -3.26 -3.95
N ILE A 152 -14.02 -3.33 -3.65
CA ILE A 152 -12.95 -3.48 -4.63
C ILE A 152 -12.02 -4.61 -4.21
N TYR A 153 -11.37 -5.21 -5.18
CA TYR A 153 -10.40 -6.28 -5.00
C TYR A 153 -9.01 -5.73 -5.26
N TYR A 154 -8.01 -6.35 -4.65
CA TYR A 154 -6.61 -6.03 -4.94
C TYR A 154 -5.79 -7.30 -5.15
N SER A 155 -4.71 -7.14 -5.91
CA SER A 155 -3.64 -8.13 -6.02
C SER A 155 -2.32 -7.43 -6.30
N GLY A 156 -1.22 -8.00 -5.85
CA GLY A 156 0.10 -7.43 -6.07
C GLY A 156 1.20 -8.27 -5.49
N THR A 157 2.36 -7.66 -5.33
CA THR A 157 3.50 -8.30 -4.69
C THR A 157 4.05 -7.44 -3.56
N ILE A 158 4.52 -8.12 -2.52
CA ILE A 158 5.21 -7.51 -1.38
C ILE A 158 6.54 -8.16 -1.12
N HIS A 159 7.45 -7.47 -0.47
CA HIS A 159 8.64 -8.06 0.13
C HIS A 159 9.08 -7.25 1.34
N PHE A 160 9.83 -7.88 2.23
CA PHE A 160 10.49 -7.20 3.34
C PHE A 160 11.94 -6.95 2.97
N GLU A 161 12.34 -5.68 3.04
CA GLU A 161 13.74 -5.31 2.99
C GLU A 161 14.42 -5.77 4.30
N PRO A 162 15.73 -6.03 4.24
CA PRO A 162 16.52 -6.27 5.44
C PRO A 162 16.49 -5.09 6.42
N GLU A 163 16.65 -5.42 7.71
CA GLU A 163 16.92 -4.45 8.78
C GLU A 163 18.35 -3.89 8.75
#